data_AF-A0A942S882-F1
#
_entry.id   AF-A0A942S882-F1
#
_cell.length_a   1.000
_cell.length_b   1.000
_cell.length_c   1.000
_cell.angle_alpha   90.00
_cell.angle_beta   90.00
_cell.angle_gamma   90.00
#
_symmetry.space_group_name_H-M   'P 1'
#
loop_
_entity.id
_entity.type
_entity.pdbx_description
1 polymer ?
#
loop_
_entity_poly.entity_id
_entity_poly.type
_entity_poly.pdbx_seq_one_letter_code
_entity_poly.pdbx_strand_id
1 'polypeptide(L)'
;MPANKDKALYLNELVQSYLLKDILAFDGVRNSAKMIQLLRLIAFQIGKEVSLEELGKQLSMSRNTVERYLDLLSKVFVVYKLPGFSRNMRNEVTKTSRWYFFDNGIRNALILNFNPLELRNDIGELWENYVLSEWIKYQHYNSMLVSNYFWRTYQQQEIDWVEVYAGKLHAYEIKWNAKKNVNKPSAWANAYPDSTFQLINPQNYVDWIM
;
A
#
# COMPACT_ATOMS: atom_id res chain seq x y z
N MET A 1 -14.29 -21.90 -17.89
CA MET A 1 -13.48 -21.32 -16.78
C MET A 1 -12.55 -22.34 -16.07
N PRO A 2 -11.75 -23.17 -16.75
CA PRO A 2 -10.57 -23.83 -16.13
C PRO A 2 -9.38 -22.87 -15.96
N ALA A 3 -9.13 -22.02 -16.96
CA ALA A 3 -7.95 -21.16 -17.01
C ALA A 3 -7.77 -20.18 -15.84
N ASN A 4 -8.85 -19.72 -15.21
CA ASN A 4 -8.75 -18.85 -14.03
C ASN A 4 -8.41 -19.62 -12.75
N LYS A 5 -8.85 -20.89 -12.65
CA LYS A 5 -8.52 -21.76 -11.51
C LYS A 5 -7.06 -22.18 -11.58
N ASP A 6 -6.57 -22.54 -12.76
CA ASP A 6 -5.16 -22.93 -12.95
C ASP A 6 -4.22 -21.75 -12.67
N LYS A 7 -4.57 -20.54 -13.11
CA LYS A 7 -3.84 -19.31 -12.76
C LYS A 7 -3.85 -19.04 -11.26
N ALA A 8 -4.98 -19.20 -10.58
CA ALA A 8 -5.09 -19.00 -9.14
C ALA A 8 -4.28 -20.04 -8.36
N LEU A 9 -4.31 -21.31 -8.77
CA LEU A 9 -3.49 -22.37 -8.19
C LEU A 9 -2.01 -22.09 -8.39
N TYR A 10 -1.59 -21.73 -9.61
CA TYR A 10 -0.22 -21.34 -9.91
C TYR A 10 0.27 -20.16 -9.05
N LEU A 11 -0.53 -19.09 -8.93
CA LEU A 11 -0.20 -17.94 -8.07
C LEU A 11 -0.10 -18.34 -6.60
N ASN A 12 -1.02 -19.17 -6.11
CA ASN A 12 -0.98 -19.66 -4.75
C ASN A 12 0.27 -20.52 -4.49
N GLU A 13 0.60 -21.43 -5.40
CA GLU A 13 1.83 -22.22 -5.33
C GLU A 13 3.08 -21.34 -5.39
N LEU A 14 3.10 -20.33 -6.26
CA LEU A 14 4.20 -19.38 -6.37
C LEU A 14 4.40 -18.62 -5.06
N VAL A 15 3.33 -18.06 -4.49
CA VAL A 15 3.40 -17.35 -3.21
C VAL A 15 3.80 -18.30 -2.07
N GLN A 16 3.26 -19.51 -2.01
CA GLN A 16 3.64 -20.48 -0.97
C GLN A 16 5.05 -21.06 -1.16
N SER A 17 5.59 -21.11 -2.37
CA SER A 17 6.90 -21.74 -2.62
C SER A 17 8.03 -20.72 -2.68
N TYR A 18 7.89 -19.63 -3.44
CA TYR A 18 8.93 -18.63 -3.64
C TYR A 18 9.04 -17.68 -2.45
N LEU A 19 7.91 -17.15 -1.98
CA LEU A 19 7.93 -16.21 -0.86
C LEU A 19 8.48 -16.88 0.40
N LEU A 20 8.19 -18.17 0.60
CA LEU A 20 8.77 -18.95 1.68
C LEU A 20 10.26 -19.25 1.48
N LYS A 21 10.67 -19.72 0.29
CA LYS A 21 12.05 -20.14 0.04
C LYS A 21 13.05 -18.98 0.07
N ASP A 22 12.75 -17.88 -0.62
CA ASP A 22 13.70 -16.76 -0.76
C ASP A 22 13.85 -15.97 0.55
N ILE A 23 12.77 -15.88 1.34
CA ILE A 23 12.79 -15.24 2.65
C ILE A 23 13.48 -16.11 3.70
N LEU A 24 13.28 -17.43 3.66
CA LEU A 24 13.96 -18.36 4.58
C LEU A 24 15.45 -18.48 4.31
N ALA A 25 15.88 -18.21 3.07
CA ALA A 25 17.29 -18.14 2.70
C ALA A 25 17.98 -16.89 3.28
N PHE A 26 17.23 -15.85 3.65
CA PHE A 26 17.76 -14.69 4.38
C PHE A 26 17.99 -15.01 5.86
N ASP A 27 19.23 -14.77 6.28
CA ASP A 27 19.84 -15.17 7.55
C ASP A 27 18.92 -14.99 8.78
N GLY A 28 18.68 -16.09 9.52
CA GLY A 28 18.07 -16.06 10.85
C GLY A 28 16.53 -16.05 10.95
N VAL A 29 15.78 -16.18 9.85
CA VAL A 29 14.30 -16.32 9.91
C VAL A 29 13.92 -17.72 10.39
N ARG A 30 13.88 -17.90 11.73
CA ARG A 30 13.48 -19.17 12.36
C ARG A 30 11.98 -19.48 12.26
N ASN A 31 11.14 -18.54 11.82
CA ASN A 31 9.69 -18.68 11.83
C ASN A 31 9.02 -18.02 10.62
N SER A 32 9.07 -18.70 9.48
CA SER A 32 8.38 -18.27 8.25
C SER A 32 6.86 -18.22 8.39
N ALA A 33 6.28 -19.07 9.23
CA ALA A 33 4.83 -19.07 9.46
C ALA A 33 4.33 -17.72 10.01
N LYS A 34 5.05 -17.11 10.97
CA LYS A 34 4.71 -15.78 11.49
C LYS A 34 4.84 -14.68 10.44
N MET A 35 5.76 -14.81 9.49
CA MET A 35 5.89 -13.84 8.40
C MET A 35 4.72 -13.90 7.42
N ILE A 36 4.26 -15.12 7.08
CA ILE A 36 3.06 -15.29 6.26
C ILE A 36 1.83 -14.74 6.98
N GLN A 37 1.70 -15.01 8.28
CA GLN A 37 0.61 -14.46 9.08
C GLN A 37 0.65 -12.92 9.11
N LEU A 38 1.84 -12.33 9.25
CA LEU A 38 2.05 -10.89 9.15
C LEU A 38 1.60 -10.34 7.79
N LEU A 39 2.05 -10.94 6.68
CA LEU A 39 1.62 -10.56 5.34
C LEU A 39 0.11 -10.68 5.15
N ARG A 40 -0.52 -11.72 5.70
CA ARG A 40 -1.97 -11.89 5.65
C ARG A 40 -2.69 -10.78 6.42
N LEU A 41 -2.18 -10.37 7.60
CA LEU A 41 -2.74 -9.23 8.33
C LEU A 41 -2.60 -7.92 7.54
N ILE A 42 -1.47 -7.70 6.88
CA ILE A 42 -1.27 -6.55 5.99
C ILE A 42 -2.22 -6.61 4.79
N ALA A 43 -2.44 -7.78 4.18
CA ALA A 43 -3.37 -7.95 3.07
C ALA A 43 -4.81 -7.55 3.40
N PHE A 44 -5.25 -7.76 4.65
CA PHE A 44 -6.55 -7.31 5.14
C PHE A 44 -6.60 -5.82 5.52
N GLN A 45 -5.45 -5.19 5.76
CA GLN A 45 -5.31 -3.79 6.19
C GLN A 45 -4.67 -2.89 5.13
N ILE A 46 -4.67 -3.36 3.87
CA ILE A 46 -4.14 -2.61 2.74
C ILE A 46 -4.81 -1.23 2.63
N GLY A 47 -4.04 -0.19 2.32
CA GLY A 47 -4.56 1.18 2.27
C GLY A 47 -4.92 1.80 3.63
N LYS A 48 -4.73 1.08 4.74
CA LYS A 48 -5.03 1.55 6.09
C LYS A 48 -3.76 1.72 6.90
N GLU A 49 -3.84 2.59 7.90
CA GLU A 49 -2.74 2.81 8.84
C GLU A 49 -2.50 1.55 9.67
N VAL A 50 -1.24 1.13 9.76
CA VAL A 50 -0.84 -0.08 10.46
C VAL A 50 -0.09 0.27 11.74
N SER A 51 -0.52 -0.34 12.85
CA SER A 51 0.18 -0.29 14.14
C SER A 51 1.12 -1.50 14.27
N LEU A 52 2.43 -1.26 14.31
CA LEU A 52 3.42 -2.32 14.52
C LEU A 52 3.30 -2.97 15.91
N GLU A 53 2.85 -2.21 16.90
CA GLU A 53 2.57 -2.68 18.26
C GLU A 53 1.42 -3.69 18.26
N GLU A 54 0.33 -3.37 17.56
CA GLU A 54 -0.86 -4.21 17.45
C GLU A 54 -0.57 -5.51 16.71
N LEU A 55 0.12 -5.42 15.57
CA LEU A 55 0.58 -6.60 14.82
C LEU A 55 1.51 -7.48 15.66
N GLY A 56 2.42 -6.86 16.41
CA GLY A 56 3.30 -7.57 17.33
C GLY A 56 2.52 -8.34 18.38
N LYS A 57 1.55 -7.69 19.03
CA LYS A 57 0.66 -8.33 20.01
C LYS A 57 -0.14 -9.48 19.41
N GLN A 58 -0.74 -9.30 18.22
CA GLN A 58 -1.57 -10.32 17.57
C GLN A 58 -0.77 -11.56 17.15
N LEU A 59 0.51 -11.40 16.78
CA LEU A 59 1.37 -12.48 16.32
C LEU A 59 2.38 -12.97 17.38
N SER A 60 2.25 -12.48 18.62
CA SER A 60 3.18 -12.74 19.71
C SER A 60 4.64 -12.48 19.28
N MET A 61 4.89 -11.32 18.70
CA MET A 61 6.20 -10.84 18.24
C MET A 61 6.51 -9.48 18.88
N SER A 62 7.78 -9.17 19.07
CA SER A 62 8.17 -7.81 19.45
C SER A 62 7.91 -6.84 18.29
N ARG A 63 7.63 -5.56 18.60
CA ARG A 63 7.53 -4.49 17.59
C ARG A 63 8.73 -4.46 16.64
N ASN A 64 9.95 -4.60 17.18
CA ASN A 64 11.19 -4.61 16.39
C ASN A 64 11.25 -5.80 15.43
N THR A 65 10.71 -6.97 15.82
CA THR A 65 10.63 -8.14 14.94
C THR A 65 9.66 -7.90 13.79
N VAL A 66 8.50 -7.29 14.05
CA VAL A 66 7.53 -6.92 13.00
C VAL A 66 8.17 -5.94 12.01
N GLU A 67 8.82 -4.90 12.53
CA GLU A 67 9.51 -3.91 11.70
C GLU A 67 10.59 -4.55 10.82
N ARG A 68 11.43 -5.42 11.40
CA ARG A 68 12.46 -6.16 10.66
C ARG A 68 11.86 -7.04 9.56
N TYR A 69 10.73 -7.71 9.83
CA TYR A 69 10.08 -8.55 8.82
C TYR A 69 9.49 -7.74 7.68
N LEU A 70 8.83 -6.62 7.98
CA LEU A 70 8.30 -5.74 6.94
C LEU A 70 9.42 -5.09 6.11
N ASP A 71 10.54 -4.71 6.74
CA ASP A 71 11.73 -4.22 6.04
C ASP A 71 12.33 -5.28 5.09
N LEU A 72 12.47 -6.53 5.55
CA LEU A 72 12.92 -7.63 4.69
C LEU A 72 11.98 -7.82 3.50
N LEU A 73 10.68 -7.88 3.75
CA LEU A 73 9.64 -8.05 2.72
C LEU A 73 9.63 -6.89 1.72
N SER A 74 10.02 -5.68 2.12
CA SER A 74 10.20 -4.56 1.21
C SER A 74 11.43 -4.68 0.34
N LYS A 75 12.54 -5.17 0.88
CA LYS A 75 13.78 -5.37 0.11
C LYS A 75 13.64 -6.43 -0.98
N VAL A 76 12.74 -7.39 -0.80
CA VAL A 76 12.42 -8.42 -1.80
C VAL A 76 11.18 -8.08 -2.65
N PHE A 77 10.75 -6.82 -2.66
CA PHE A 77 9.65 -6.31 -3.49
C PHE A 77 8.30 -7.03 -3.30
N VAL A 78 7.99 -7.51 -2.10
CA VAL A 78 6.66 -8.06 -1.78
C VAL A 78 5.70 -6.94 -1.37
N VAL A 79 6.13 -6.09 -0.44
CA VAL A 79 5.35 -4.94 0.05
C VAL A 79 6.19 -3.67 0.04
N TYR A 80 5.57 -2.51 0.01
CA TYR A 80 6.25 -1.24 0.24
C TYR A 80 5.53 -0.42 1.31
N LYS A 81 6.31 0.40 1.99
CA LYS A 81 5.86 1.30 3.04
C LYS A 81 5.50 2.65 2.45
N LEU A 82 4.32 3.17 2.79
CA LEU A 82 3.94 4.55 2.54
C LEU A 82 3.87 5.30 3.88
N PRO A 83 4.87 6.15 4.20
CA PRO A 83 4.90 6.90 5.45
C PRO A 83 3.87 8.05 5.46
N GLY A 84 3.48 8.50 6.66
CA GLY A 84 2.64 9.67 6.83
C GLY A 84 3.42 10.96 6.60
N PHE A 85 2.84 11.90 5.85
CA PHE A 85 3.39 13.22 5.63
C PHE A 85 3.13 14.12 6.83
N SER A 86 4.15 14.87 7.27
CA SER A 86 3.94 16.00 8.18
C SER A 86 5.05 17.03 8.13
N ARG A 87 4.67 18.30 8.34
CA ARG A 87 5.61 19.43 8.54
C ARG A 87 5.58 19.98 9.97
N ASN A 88 5.45 19.11 10.97
CA ASN A 88 5.33 19.46 12.39
C ASN A 88 4.04 20.21 12.76
N MET A 89 2.97 20.06 11.97
CA MET A 89 1.67 20.59 12.38
C MET A 89 1.08 19.69 13.47
N ARG A 90 0.64 20.31 14.58
CA ARG A 90 0.11 19.60 15.77
C ARG A 90 -1.08 18.68 15.45
N ASN A 91 -1.78 18.91 14.33
CA ASN A 91 -3.01 18.19 13.96
C ASN A 91 -2.79 17.03 12.97
N GLU A 92 -1.56 16.79 12.50
CA GLU A 92 -1.23 15.76 11.51
C GLU A 92 -0.82 14.44 12.18
N VAL A 93 -1.18 13.31 11.57
CA VAL A 93 -0.78 11.98 12.03
C VAL A 93 0.55 11.59 11.39
N THR A 94 1.59 11.36 12.19
CA THR A 94 2.98 11.25 11.70
C THR A 94 3.66 9.90 11.99
N LYS A 95 3.12 9.13 12.95
CA LYS A 95 3.79 7.93 13.49
C LYS A 95 3.36 6.62 12.82
N THR A 96 2.33 6.66 12.00
CA THR A 96 1.75 5.49 11.34
C THR A 96 2.26 5.38 9.91
N SER A 97 2.09 4.22 9.32
CA SER A 97 2.41 3.99 7.90
C SER A 97 1.34 3.10 7.30
N ARG A 98 1.06 3.31 6.01
CA ARG A 98 0.28 2.37 5.21
C ARG A 98 1.25 1.40 4.55
N TRP A 99 0.77 0.19 4.31
CA TRP A 99 1.53 -0.85 3.61
C TRP A 99 0.72 -1.36 2.43
N TYR A 100 1.40 -1.54 1.31
CA TYR A 100 0.82 -1.97 0.05
C TYR A 100 1.67 -3.08 -0.55
N PHE A 101 1.08 -3.86 -1.44
CA PHE A 101 1.76 -4.91 -2.19
C PHE A 101 2.21 -4.38 -3.55
N PHE A 102 3.35 -4.85 -4.04
CA PHE A 102 3.76 -4.55 -5.42
C PHE A 102 2.88 -5.25 -6.47
N ASP A 103 2.14 -6.28 -6.05
CA ASP A 103 1.28 -7.10 -6.91
C ASP A 103 0.00 -7.53 -6.16
N ASN A 104 -1.16 -7.21 -6.74
CA ASN A 104 -2.48 -7.57 -6.19
C ASN A 104 -2.73 -9.09 -6.19
N GLY A 105 -2.13 -9.83 -7.11
CA GLY A 105 -2.16 -11.29 -7.17
C GLY A 105 -1.50 -11.92 -5.94
N ILE A 106 -0.35 -11.42 -5.50
CA ILE A 106 0.30 -11.88 -4.24
C ILE A 106 -0.65 -11.65 -3.06
N ARG A 107 -1.19 -10.43 -2.96
CA ARG A 107 -2.14 -10.06 -1.91
C ARG A 107 -3.38 -10.97 -1.92
N ASN A 108 -3.96 -11.20 -3.09
CA ASN A 108 -5.15 -12.04 -3.26
C ASN A 108 -4.89 -13.51 -2.94
N ALA A 109 -3.72 -14.03 -3.28
CA ALA A 109 -3.29 -15.39 -2.94
C ALA A 109 -3.15 -15.56 -1.42
N LEU A 110 -2.59 -14.58 -0.70
CA LEU A 110 -2.43 -14.64 0.76
C LEU A 110 -3.77 -14.77 1.51
N ILE A 111 -4.85 -14.19 0.97
CA ILE A 111 -6.20 -14.24 1.55
C ILE A 111 -7.14 -15.21 0.81
N LEU A 112 -6.63 -15.96 -0.17
CA LEU A 112 -7.38 -16.89 -1.02
C LEU A 112 -8.66 -16.30 -1.64
N ASN A 113 -8.62 -15.02 -2.00
CA ASN A 113 -9.75 -14.33 -2.62
C ASN A 113 -9.41 -13.98 -4.07
N PHE A 114 -9.82 -14.84 -4.99
CA PHE A 114 -9.71 -14.67 -6.44
C PHE A 114 -11.08 -14.43 -7.10
N ASN A 115 -12.07 -14.00 -6.31
CA ASN A 115 -13.39 -13.72 -6.83
C ASN A 115 -13.34 -12.61 -7.89
N PRO A 116 -14.20 -12.68 -8.92
CA PRO A 116 -14.42 -11.58 -9.86
C PRO A 116 -14.68 -10.27 -9.13
N LEU A 117 -14.24 -9.13 -9.69
CA LEU A 117 -14.31 -7.82 -9.03
C LEU A 117 -15.73 -7.48 -8.58
N GLU A 118 -16.75 -7.88 -9.34
CA GLU A 118 -18.16 -7.59 -9.05
C GLU A 118 -18.67 -8.23 -7.75
N LEU A 119 -17.99 -9.27 -7.26
CA LEU A 119 -18.32 -9.99 -6.03
C LEU A 119 -17.44 -9.56 -4.84
N ARG A 120 -16.57 -8.58 -5.03
CA ARG A 120 -15.64 -8.11 -4.01
C ARG A 120 -16.15 -6.88 -3.29
N ASN A 121 -15.87 -6.83 -1.99
CA ASN A 121 -16.16 -5.68 -1.14
C ASN A 121 -14.96 -4.75 -0.94
N ASP A 122 -13.78 -5.12 -1.47
CA ASP A 122 -12.50 -4.42 -1.32
C ASP A 122 -11.95 -3.90 -2.66
N ILE A 123 -12.83 -3.60 -3.61
CA ILE A 123 -12.43 -3.10 -4.95
C ILE A 123 -11.69 -1.77 -4.85
N GLY A 124 -12.11 -0.89 -3.94
CA GLY A 124 -11.45 0.41 -3.72
C GLY A 124 -10.01 0.22 -3.26
N GLU A 125 -9.81 -0.65 -2.28
CA GLU A 125 -8.50 -1.02 -1.76
C GLU A 125 -7.60 -1.69 -2.82
N LEU A 126 -8.15 -2.60 -3.63
CA LEU A 126 -7.41 -3.21 -4.73
C LEU A 126 -7.01 -2.19 -5.81
N TRP A 127 -7.92 -1.27 -6.12
CA TRP A 127 -7.67 -0.21 -7.08
C TRP A 127 -6.54 0.71 -6.61
N GLU A 128 -6.64 1.19 -5.37
CA GLU A 128 -5.61 2.02 -4.76
C GLU A 128 -4.25 1.33 -4.77
N ASN A 129 -4.19 0.07 -4.31
CA ASN A 129 -2.94 -0.69 -4.33
C ASN A 129 -2.37 -0.80 -5.74
N TYR A 130 -3.19 -1.17 -6.73
CA TYR A 130 -2.74 -1.32 -8.11
C TYR A 130 -2.14 -0.01 -8.64
N VAL A 131 -2.90 1.07 -8.57
CA VAL A 131 -2.51 2.39 -9.08
C VAL A 131 -1.21 2.87 -8.41
N LEU A 132 -1.11 2.74 -7.09
CA LEU A 132 0.10 3.15 -6.37
C LEU A 132 1.31 2.26 -6.69
N SER A 133 1.10 0.96 -6.85
CA SER A 133 2.19 0.03 -7.18
C SER A 133 2.76 0.29 -8.57
N GLU A 134 1.92 0.59 -9.55
CA GLU A 134 2.37 0.95 -10.90
C GLU A 134 3.05 2.33 -10.89
N TRP A 135 2.54 3.27 -10.11
CA TRP A 135 3.11 4.60 -10.04
C TRP A 135 4.50 4.63 -9.39
N ILE A 136 4.74 3.86 -8.33
CA ILE A 136 6.09 3.70 -7.78
C ILE A 136 7.05 3.09 -8.82
N LYS A 137 6.59 2.09 -9.59
CA LYS A 137 7.40 1.48 -10.66
C LYS A 137 7.72 2.52 -11.74
N TYR A 138 6.74 3.31 -12.15
CA TYR A 138 6.92 4.40 -13.11
C TYR A 138 7.96 5.43 -12.62
N GLN A 139 7.82 5.92 -11.39
CA GLN A 139 8.78 6.85 -10.80
C GLN A 139 10.20 6.27 -10.79
N HIS A 140 10.33 4.99 -10.45
CA HIS A 140 11.62 4.29 -10.42
C HIS A 140 12.23 4.16 -11.83
N TYR A 141 11.45 3.69 -12.81
CA TYR A 141 11.92 3.52 -14.19
C TYR A 141 12.33 4.85 -14.84
N ASN A 142 11.67 5.95 -14.46
CA ASN A 142 12.01 7.29 -14.93
C ASN A 142 13.04 8.02 -14.05
N SER A 143 13.62 7.35 -13.05
CA SER A 143 14.63 7.91 -12.13
C SER A 143 14.18 9.22 -11.47
N MET A 144 12.89 9.32 -11.13
CA MET A 144 12.31 10.51 -10.53
C MET A 144 12.83 10.69 -9.09
N LEU A 145 13.30 11.89 -8.78
CA LEU A 145 13.72 12.27 -7.41
C LEU A 145 12.51 12.81 -6.64
N VAL A 146 11.69 11.89 -6.12
CA VAL A 146 10.43 12.19 -5.43
C VAL A 146 10.34 11.44 -4.10
N SER A 147 9.73 12.08 -3.10
CA SER A 147 9.38 11.44 -1.83
C SER A 147 7.88 11.26 -1.74
N ASN A 148 7.44 10.05 -1.40
CA ASN A 148 6.04 9.64 -1.40
C ASN A 148 5.50 9.42 0.02
N TYR A 149 4.27 9.87 0.24
CA TYR A 149 3.59 9.81 1.54
C TYR A 149 2.09 9.60 1.37
N PHE A 150 1.38 9.31 2.45
CA PHE A 150 -0.05 9.62 2.58
C PHE A 150 -0.20 10.81 3.54
N TRP A 151 -1.37 11.44 3.60
CA TRP A 151 -1.62 12.49 4.59
C TRP A 151 -2.92 12.25 5.35
N ARG A 152 -2.92 12.51 6.66
CA ARG A 152 -4.10 12.39 7.50
C ARG A 152 -4.05 13.33 8.71
N THR A 153 -5.22 13.80 9.12
CA THR A 153 -5.43 14.60 10.34
C THR A 153 -6.07 13.78 11.46
N TYR A 154 -5.95 14.23 12.71
CA TYR A 154 -6.72 13.64 13.82
C TYR A 154 -8.24 13.80 13.65
N GLN A 155 -8.68 14.78 12.86
CA GLN A 155 -10.08 14.96 12.45
C GLN A 155 -10.47 14.08 11.25
N GLN A 156 -9.68 13.05 10.92
CA GLN A 156 -10.05 12.03 9.94
C GLN A 156 -10.14 12.54 8.48
N GLN A 157 -9.70 13.77 8.19
CA GLN A 157 -9.42 14.18 6.81
C GLN A 157 -8.16 13.47 6.31
N GLU A 158 -8.19 12.98 5.08
CA GLU A 158 -7.11 12.19 4.48
C GLU A 158 -6.88 12.54 3.01
N ILE A 159 -5.69 12.20 2.53
CA ILE A 159 -5.28 12.17 1.11
C ILE A 159 -4.49 10.89 0.92
N ASP A 160 -4.87 10.11 -0.09
CA ASP A 160 -4.33 8.77 -0.33
C ASP A 160 -2.84 8.80 -0.71
N TRP A 161 -2.42 9.78 -1.50
CA TRP A 161 -1.03 9.92 -1.96
C TRP A 161 -0.57 11.38 -2.03
N VAL A 162 0.61 11.65 -1.50
CA VAL A 162 1.26 12.96 -1.47
C VAL A 162 2.70 12.81 -1.91
N GLU A 163 3.11 13.68 -2.82
CA GLU A 163 4.46 13.72 -3.35
C GLU A 163 5.15 15.02 -3.00
N VAL A 164 6.45 14.90 -2.75
CA VAL A 164 7.35 16.03 -2.60
C VAL A 164 8.45 15.92 -3.65
N TYR A 165 8.44 16.84 -4.59
CA TYR A 165 9.54 17.01 -5.55
C TYR A 165 9.66 18.49 -5.95
N ALA A 166 10.89 18.93 -6.26
CA ALA A 166 11.20 20.33 -6.58
C ALA A 166 10.64 21.36 -5.56
N GLY A 167 10.57 20.98 -4.28
CA GLY A 167 10.03 21.82 -3.20
C GLY A 167 8.50 21.98 -3.19
N LYS A 168 7.78 21.36 -4.13
CA LYS A 168 6.32 21.45 -4.27
C LYS A 168 5.64 20.20 -3.70
N LEU A 169 4.37 20.40 -3.34
CA LEU A 169 3.50 19.34 -2.84
C LEU A 169 2.44 19.02 -3.88
N HIS A 170 2.34 17.74 -4.21
CA HIS A 170 1.34 17.25 -5.14
C HIS A 170 0.48 16.20 -4.43
N ALA A 171 -0.81 16.47 -4.31
CA ALA A 171 -1.75 15.57 -3.65
C ALA A 171 -2.66 14.86 -4.65
N TYR A 172 -2.91 13.59 -4.39
CA TYR A 172 -3.72 12.73 -5.22
C TYR A 172 -4.70 11.93 -4.36
N GLU A 173 -5.96 11.94 -4.78
CA GLU A 173 -6.99 11.06 -4.23
C GLU A 173 -7.22 9.92 -5.21
N ILE A 174 -7.36 8.69 -4.72
CA ILE A 174 -7.52 7.52 -5.59
C ILE A 174 -8.87 6.88 -5.33
N LYS A 175 -9.72 6.82 -6.36
CA LYS A 175 -11.06 6.25 -6.25
C LYS A 175 -11.42 5.42 -7.47
N TRP A 176 -11.93 4.22 -7.22
CA TRP A 176 -12.47 3.36 -8.26
C TRP A 176 -13.69 3.98 -8.98
N ASN A 177 -14.54 4.69 -8.23
CA ASN A 177 -15.74 5.28 -8.81
C ASN A 177 -15.45 6.63 -9.49
N ALA A 178 -15.38 6.58 -10.82
CA ALA A 178 -15.31 7.71 -11.75
C ALA A 178 -16.20 8.91 -11.45
N LYS A 179 -17.42 8.64 -10.96
CA LYS A 179 -18.48 9.64 -10.78
C LYS A 179 -18.38 10.34 -9.42
N LYS A 180 -17.44 9.94 -8.57
CA LYS A 180 -17.28 10.50 -7.24
C LYS A 180 -16.55 11.84 -7.34
N ASN A 181 -17.26 12.93 -7.08
CA ASN A 181 -16.62 14.23 -6.90
C ASN A 181 -15.92 14.24 -5.53
N VAL A 182 -14.61 14.50 -5.54
CA VAL A 182 -13.82 14.66 -4.31
C VAL A 182 -13.20 16.05 -4.32
N ASN A 183 -13.44 16.79 -3.24
CA ASN A 183 -12.86 18.11 -3.04
C ASN A 183 -11.56 17.99 -2.25
N LYS A 184 -10.61 18.90 -2.52
CA LYS A 184 -9.40 19.07 -1.73
C LYS A 184 -9.78 19.25 -0.24
N PRO A 185 -9.24 18.44 0.69
CA PRO A 185 -9.57 18.58 2.10
C PRO A 185 -9.26 19.99 2.61
N SER A 186 -10.17 20.58 3.40
CA SER A 186 -10.05 21.97 3.83
C SER A 186 -8.80 22.20 4.69
N ALA A 187 -8.46 21.24 5.55
CA ALA A 187 -7.25 21.31 6.37
C ALA A 187 -5.98 21.28 5.48
N TRP A 188 -5.98 20.50 4.40
CA TRP A 188 -4.87 20.46 3.45
C TRP A 188 -4.77 21.76 2.63
N ALA A 189 -5.91 22.28 2.15
CA ALA A 189 -5.96 23.54 1.41
C ALA A 189 -5.46 24.73 2.24
N ASN A 190 -5.80 24.77 3.53
CA ASN A 190 -5.34 25.82 4.44
C ASN A 190 -3.86 25.68 4.81
N ALA A 191 -3.38 24.46 5.05
CA ALA A 191 -2.00 24.18 5.43
C ALA A 191 -1.01 24.34 4.25
N TYR A 192 -1.45 23.96 3.05
CA TYR A 192 -0.61 23.89 1.84
C TYR A 192 -1.36 24.51 0.66
N PRO A 193 -1.56 25.85 0.65
CA PRO A 193 -2.35 26.53 -0.38
C PRO A 193 -1.81 26.30 -1.79
N ASP A 194 -0.49 26.29 -1.95
CA ASP A 194 0.19 26.13 -3.24
C ASP A 194 0.28 24.67 -3.74
N SER A 195 -0.28 23.71 -3.00
CA SER A 195 -0.27 22.30 -3.41
C SER A 195 -1.29 22.00 -4.51
N THR A 196 -0.95 21.09 -5.42
CA THR A 196 -1.95 20.55 -6.36
C THR A 196 -2.87 19.55 -5.67
N PHE A 197 -4.03 19.28 -6.25
CA PHE A 197 -4.93 18.20 -5.83
C PHE A 197 -5.62 17.60 -7.05
N GLN A 198 -5.48 16.30 -7.26
CA GLN A 198 -6.03 15.59 -8.42
C GLN A 198 -6.72 14.29 -8.00
N LEU A 199 -7.85 13.98 -8.63
CA LEU A 199 -8.53 12.69 -8.47
C LEU A 199 -8.05 11.72 -9.55
N ILE A 200 -7.58 10.54 -9.15
CA ILE A 200 -7.17 9.43 -10.01
C ILE A 200 -8.24 8.34 -9.97
N ASN A 201 -8.71 7.92 -11.14
CA ASN A 201 -9.80 6.96 -11.32
C ASN A 201 -9.61 6.15 -12.63
N PRO A 202 -10.46 5.14 -12.90
CA PRO A 202 -10.30 4.29 -14.07
C PRO A 202 -10.32 5.00 -15.43
N GLN A 203 -10.79 6.25 -15.50
CA GLN A 203 -10.87 7.03 -16.74
C GLN A 203 -9.60 7.83 -17.03
N ASN A 204 -8.76 8.12 -16.04
CA ASN A 204 -7.58 8.98 -16.20
C ASN A 204 -6.28 8.38 -15.67
N TYR A 205 -6.31 7.24 -14.98
CA TYR A 205 -5.09 6.66 -14.39
C TYR A 205 -4.03 6.28 -15.43
N VAL A 206 -4.45 5.94 -16.65
CA VAL A 206 -3.58 5.52 -17.76
C VAL A 206 -2.56 6.61 -18.08
N ASP A 207 -3.04 7.86 -18.23
CA ASP A 207 -2.19 9.04 -18.48
C ASP A 207 -1.35 9.41 -17.25
N TRP A 208 -1.70 8.87 -16.08
CA TRP A 208 -0.96 9.10 -14.86
C TRP A 208 0.17 8.09 -14.69
N ILE A 209 0.01 6.81 -15.06
CA ILE A 209 1.03 5.76 -14.83
C ILE A 209 1.90 5.41 -16.05
N MET A 210 1.74 6.11 -17.19
CA MET A 210 2.53 5.93 -18.42
C MET A 210 3.16 7.24 -18.89
#